data_AF-A0A7C7Q3W0-F1
#
_entry.id   AF-A0A7C7Q3W0-F1
#
_cell.length_a   1.000
_cell.length_b   1.000
_cell.length_c   1.000
_cell.angle_alpha   90.00
_cell.angle_beta   90.00
_cell.angle_gamma   90.00
#
_symmetry.space_group_name_H-M   'P 1'
#
loop_
_entity.id
_entity.type
_entity.pdbx_description
1 polymer ?
#
loop_
_entity_poly.entity_id
_entity_poly.type
_entity_poly.pdbx_seq_one_letter_code
_entity_poly.pdbx_strand_id
1 'polypeptide(L)' 'MTKKVVILGGGPGGIATARLLSGRGLDVVMVTQGYTTIFKPVLTYIATGYRSPSDAIVQIYFYR' A
#
# COMPACT_ATOMS: atom_id res chain seq x y z
N MET A 1 19.90 -19.30 -6.44
CA MET A 1 18.68 -18.72 -7.04
C MET A 1 17.91 -17.98 -5.96
N THR A 2 17.58 -16.71 -6.18
CA THR A 2 16.72 -15.92 -5.28
C THR A 2 15.26 -16.31 -5.52
N LYS A 3 14.48 -16.48 -4.44
CA LYS A 3 13.05 -16.78 -4.55
C LYS A 3 12.28 -15.50 -4.88
N LYS A 4 11.40 -15.57 -5.88
CA LYS A 4 10.52 -14.46 -6.27
C LYS A 4 9.23 -14.49 -5.46
N VAL A 5 8.79 -13.33 -5.00
CA VAL A 5 7.51 -13.15 -4.30
C VAL A 5 6.74 -12.03 -4.98
N VAL A 6 5.50 -12.34 -5.39
CA VAL A 6 4.60 -11.36 -6.00
C VAL A 6 3.50 -11.01 -5.00
N ILE A 7 3.36 -9.73 -4.69
CA ILE A 7 2.33 -9.18 -3.81
C ILE A 7 1.28 -8.48 -4.67
N LEU A 8 0.04 -8.93 -4.61
CA LEU A 8 -1.07 -8.32 -5.32
C LEU A 8 -1.82 -7.34 -4.40
N GLY A 9 -1.70 -6.05 -4.70
CA GLY A 9 -2.39 -4.96 -4.01
C GLY A 9 -1.54 -4.15 -3.03
N GLY A 10 -1.65 -2.82 -3.11
CA GLY A 10 -0.97 -1.83 -2.26
C GLY A 10 -1.79 -1.40 -1.03
N GLY A 11 -2.53 -2.34 -0.42
CA GLY A 11 -3.25 -2.08 0.84
C GLY A 11 -2.31 -2.17 2.06
N PRO A 12 -2.84 -1.95 3.28
CA PRO A 12 -2.06 -2.09 4.51
C PRO A 12 -1.32 -3.43 4.63
N GLY A 13 -1.99 -4.54 4.29
CA GLY A 13 -1.39 -5.88 4.31
C GLY A 13 -0.30 -6.07 3.25
N GLY A 14 -0.52 -5.58 2.02
CA GLY A 14 0.47 -5.67 0.94
C GLY A 14 1.72 -4.86 1.23
N ILE A 15 1.56 -3.63 1.72
CA ILE A 15 2.67 -2.76 2.13
C ILE A 15 3.43 -3.35 3.33
N ALA A 16 2.73 -3.84 4.36
CA ALA A 16 3.36 -4.47 5.51
C ALA A 16 4.14 -5.73 5.10
N THR A 17 3.59 -6.54 4.20
CA THR A 17 4.25 -7.74 3.66
C THR A 17 5.50 -7.36 2.86
N ALA A 18 5.42 -6.37 1.98
CA ALA A 18 6.57 -5.90 1.21
C ALA A 18 7.70 -5.39 2.12
N ARG A 19 7.36 -4.63 3.16
CA ARG A 19 8.32 -4.16 4.18
C ARG A 19 8.97 -5.31 4.94
N LEU A 20 8.17 -6.31 5.34
CA LEU A 20 8.66 -7.47 6.08
C LEU A 20 9.61 -8.33 5.25
N LEU A 21 9.33 -8.47 3.96
CA LEU A 21 10.11 -9.30 3.03
C LEU A 21 11.32 -8.57 2.44
N SER A 22 11.30 -7.24 2.42
CA SER A 22 12.44 -6.43 2.01
C SER A 22 13.68 -6.73 2.85
N GLY A 23 14.84 -6.82 2.21
CA GLY A 23 16.10 -7.14 2.87
C GLY A 23 16.30 -8.62 3.25
N ARG A 24 15.34 -9.52 2.96
CA ARG A 24 15.45 -10.97 3.29
C ARG A 24 16.04 -11.84 2.17
N GLY A 25 16.73 -11.25 1.20
CA GLY A 25 17.28 -11.99 0.04
C GLY A 25 16.21 -12.54 -0.91
N LEU A 26 15.02 -11.94 -0.89
CA LEU A 26 13.90 -12.24 -1.79
C LEU A 26 13.79 -11.19 -2.89
N ASP A 27 13.39 -11.61 -4.08
CA ASP A 27 13.01 -10.72 -5.18
C ASP A 27 11.52 -10.40 -5.05
N VAL A 28 11.21 -9.25 -4.46
CA VAL A 28 9.83 -8.86 -4.08
C VAL A 28 9.29 -7.86 -5.08
N VAL A 29 8.19 -8.21 -5.74
CA VAL A 29 7.47 -7.33 -6.67
C VAL A 29 6.05 -7.10 -6.16
N MET A 30 5.64 -5.83 -6.06
CA MET A 30 4.26 -5.46 -5.78
C MET A 30 3.57 -5.01 -7.07
N VAL A 31 2.41 -5.59 -7.34
CA VAL A 31 1.53 -5.18 -8.45
C VAL A 31 0.28 -4.59 -7.85
N THR A 32 -0.02 -3.34 -8.17
CA THR A 32 -1.21 -2.64 -7.71
C THR A 32 -1.70 -1.64 -8.76
N GLN A 33 -2.95 -1.22 -8.66
CA GLN A 33 -3.60 -0.35 -9.63
C GLN A 33 -3.06 1.10 -9.59
N GLY A 34 -2.43 1.54 -8.50
CA GLY A 34 -1.91 2.91 -8.39
C GLY A 34 -0.92 3.10 -7.25
N TYR A 35 -0.39 4.33 -7.13
CA TYR A 35 0.66 4.70 -6.18
C TYR A 35 0.15 5.18 -4.82
N THR A 36 -1.15 5.10 -4.58
CA THR A 36 -1.80 5.51 -3.35
C THR A 36 -2.75 4.42 -2.85
N THR A 37 -2.98 4.42 -1.54
CA THR A 37 -3.97 3.58 -0.89
C THR A 37 -4.95 4.47 -0.12
N ILE A 38 -6.21 4.07 -0.08
CA ILE A 38 -7.28 4.85 0.57
C ILE A 38 -7.52 4.29 1.96
N PHE A 39 -7.39 5.15 2.98
CA PHE A 39 -7.79 4.82 4.35
C PHE A 39 -9.32 4.84 4.46
N LYS A 40 -9.93 3.71 4.08
CA LYS A 40 -11.38 3.52 4.00
C LYS A 40 -12.17 3.99 5.23
N PRO A 41 -11.68 3.86 6.49
CA PRO A 41 -12.44 4.32 7.65
C PRO A 41 -12.79 5.81 7.66
N VAL A 42 -12.04 6.67 6.97
CA VAL A 42 -12.31 8.12 6.95
C VAL A 42 -13.30 8.55 5.86
N LEU A 43 -13.69 7.63 4.96
CA LEU A 43 -14.58 7.94 3.83
C LEU A 43 -15.98 8.38 4.26
N THR A 44 -16.48 7.89 5.39
CA THR A 44 -17.78 8.33 5.94
C THR A 44 -17.75 9.81 6.32
N TYR A 45 -16.66 10.29 6.89
CA TYR A 45 -16.46 11.70 7.23
C TYR A 45 -16.20 12.58 6.01
N ILE A 46 -15.61 12.03 4.95
CA ILE A 46 -15.47 12.75 3.67
C ILE A 46 -16.84 12.89 3.00
N ALA A 47 -17.67 11.85 3.03
CA ALA A 47 -19.00 11.87 2.43
C ALA A 47 -19.93 12.93 3.04
N THR A 48 -19.74 13.26 4.33
CA THR A 48 -20.49 14.32 5.02
C THR A 48 -19.86 15.71 4.89
N GLY A 49 -18.69 15.83 4.24
CA GLY A 49 -17.94 17.08 4.15
C GLY A 49 -17.19 17.47 5.43
N TYR A 50 -17.14 16.59 6.44
CA TYR A 50 -16.43 16.85 7.70
C TYR A 50 -14.90 16.81 7.55
N ARG A 51 -14.39 16.09 6.53
CA ARG A 51 -12.96 15.95 6.23
C ARG A 51 -12.68 16.18 4.75
N SER A 52 -11.44 16.55 4.44
CA SER A 52 -10.96 16.72 3.07
C SER A 52 -10.68 15.36 2.43
N PRO A 53 -10.88 15.17 1.12
CA PRO A 53 -10.45 13.95 0.41
C PRO A 53 -8.97 13.60 0.62
N SER A 54 -8.11 14.62 0.82
CA SER A 54 -6.68 14.42 1.08
C SER A 54 -6.42 13.63 2.38
N ASP A 55 -7.34 13.66 3.35
CA ASP A 55 -7.21 12.95 4.62
C ASP A 55 -7.27 11.42 4.46
N ALA A 56 -7.77 10.93 3.32
CA ALA A 56 -7.85 9.49 3.05
C ALA A 56 -6.67 8.94 2.24
N ILE A 57 -5.81 9.79 1.68
CA ILE A 57 -4.79 9.37 0.72
C ILE A 57 -3.50 9.04 1.46
N VAL A 58 -3.02 7.80 1.28
CA VAL A 58 -1.71 7.37 1.78
C VAL A 58 -0.83 7.00 0.59
N GLN A 59 0.32 7.67 0.46
CA GLN A 59 1.27 7.42 -0.62
C GLN A 59 2.04 6.11 -0.38
N ILE A 60 2.16 5.30 -1.42
CA ILE A 60 3.00 4.10 -1.43
C ILE A 60 4.40 4.52 -1.87
N TYR A 61 5.36 4.41 -0.96
CA TYR A 61 6.78 4.63 -1.26
C TYR A 61 7.42 3.28 -1.63
N PHE A 62 8.04 3.23 -2.81
CA PHE A 62 8.78 2.05 -3.24
C PHE A 62 10.14 2.00 -2.53
N TYR A 63 10.40 0.86 -1.90
CA TYR A 63 11.74 0.48 -1.46
C TYR A 63 12.36 -0.30 -2.63
N ARG A 64 13.45 0.21 -3.20
CA ARG A 64 14.29 -0.57 -4.14
C ARG A 64 15.24 -1.44 -3.34
#